data_AF-A0A843U4Z0-F1
#
_entry.id   AF-A0A843U4Z0-F1
#
_cell.length_a   1.000
_cell.length_b   1.000
_cell.length_c   1.000
_cell.angle_alpha   90.00
_cell.angle_beta   90.00
_cell.angle_gamma   90.00
#
_symmetry.space_group_name_H-M   'P 1'
#
loop_
_entity.id
_entity.type
_entity.pdbx_description
1 polymer ?
#
loop_
_entity_poly.entity_id
_entity_poly.type
_entity_poly.pdbx_seq_one_letter_code
_entity_poly.pdbx_strand_id
1 'polypeptide(L)'
;MCLLILYVLQVPPILIQKMFTQIFSSANVQLFNSLLLRRECCSFGNGEYVKAGLSDLELWCAKAKEYAGPSWEELKHIRQAVGFLVCKGCYFLNHYGM
;
A
#
# COMPACT_ATOMS: atom_id res chain seq x y z
N MET A 1 -1.42 16.20 6.01
CA MET A 1 -1.86 17.37 5.20
C MET A 1 -3.27 17.17 4.60
N CYS A 2 -3.59 16.05 3.94
CA CYS A 2 -4.91 15.82 3.33
C CYS A 2 -6.09 15.83 4.33
N LEU A 3 -5.97 15.16 5.49
CA LEU A 3 -7.02 15.18 6.53
C LEU A 3 -7.26 16.59 7.10
N LEU A 4 -6.22 17.43 7.18
CA LEU A 4 -6.35 18.78 7.72
C LEU A 4 -7.20 19.66 6.80
N ILE A 5 -7.04 19.52 5.48
CA ILE A 5 -7.86 20.22 4.48
C ILE A 5 -9.30 19.73 4.53
N LEU A 6 -9.53 18.42 4.61
CA LEU A 6 -10.88 17.84 4.63
C LEU A 6 -11.65 18.22 5.91
N TYR A 7 -10.96 18.29 7.05
CA TYR A 7 -11.53 18.71 8.32
C TYR A 7 -11.91 20.21 8.33
N VAL A 8 -11.04 21.08 7.81
CA VAL A 8 -11.29 22.54 7.74
C VAL A 8 -12.44 22.87 6.78
N LEU A 9 -12.65 22.05 5.75
CA LEU A 9 -13.72 22.23 4.75
C LEU A 9 -15.06 21.60 5.14
N GLN A 10 -15.21 21.06 6.36
CA GLN A 10 -16.40 20.33 6.82
C GLN A 10 -16.89 19.25 5.85
N VAL A 11 -15.96 18.56 5.19
CA VAL A 11 -16.33 17.52 4.23
C VAL A 11 -16.99 16.36 4.98
N PRO A 12 -18.21 15.94 4.60
CA PRO A 12 -18.87 14.78 5.19
C PRO A 12 -17.96 13.53 5.21
N PRO A 13 -17.89 12.78 6.32
CA PRO A 13 -17.03 11.60 6.44
C PRO A 13 -17.21 10.58 5.31
N ILE A 14 -18.43 10.44 4.78
CA ILE A 14 -18.71 9.56 3.65
C ILE A 14 -17.96 9.94 2.37
N LEU A 15 -17.80 11.23 2.09
CA LEU A 15 -17.04 11.70 0.94
C LEU A 15 -15.54 11.48 1.14
N ILE A 16 -15.06 11.68 2.37
CA ILE A 16 -13.67 11.40 2.75
C ILE A 16 -13.35 9.91 2.55
N GLN A 17 -14.23 9.01 2.99
CA GLN A 17 -14.09 7.58 2.77
C GLN A 17 -14.01 7.23 1.28
N LYS A 18 -14.91 7.79 0.45
CA LYS A 18 -14.89 7.59 -1.01
C LYS A 18 -13.58 8.07 -1.64
N MET A 19 -13.04 9.20 -1.17
CA MET A 19 -11.74 9.69 -1.62
C MET A 19 -10.62 8.71 -1.27
N PHE A 20 -10.56 8.22 -0.02
CA PHE A 20 -9.52 7.25 0.37
C PHE A 20 -9.65 5.92 -0.38
N THR A 21 -10.86 5.41 -0.60
CA THR A 21 -11.09 4.25 -1.47
C THR A 21 -10.48 4.48 -2.86
N GLN A 22 -10.76 5.63 -3.49
CA GLN A 22 -10.22 5.92 -4.82
C GLN A 22 -8.70 6.10 -4.83
N ILE A 23 -8.15 6.79 -3.82
CA ILE A 23 -6.70 7.00 -3.67
C ILE A 23 -5.99 5.66 -3.50
N PHE A 24 -6.49 4.80 -2.61
CA PHE A 24 -5.87 3.50 -2.34
C PHE A 24 -6.02 2.54 -3.52
N SER A 25 -7.16 2.53 -4.20
CA SER A 25 -7.35 1.75 -5.43
C SER A 25 -6.39 2.19 -6.53
N SER A 26 -6.23 3.50 -6.71
CA SER A 26 -5.27 4.09 -7.66
C SER A 26 -3.82 3.77 -7.29
N ALA A 27 -3.44 3.92 -6.02
CA ALA A 27 -2.12 3.57 -5.52
C ALA A 27 -1.81 2.08 -5.71
N ASN A 28 -2.78 1.21 -5.44
CA ASN A 28 -2.66 -0.23 -5.65
C ASN A 28 -2.33 -0.55 -7.11
N VAL A 29 -3.10 -0.02 -8.07
CA VAL A 29 -2.85 -0.25 -9.50
C VAL A 29 -1.50 0.32 -9.93
N GLN A 30 -1.17 1.55 -9.53
CA GLN A 30 0.08 2.20 -9.94
C GLN A 30 1.33 1.48 -9.40
N LEU A 31 1.33 1.12 -8.12
CA LEU A 31 2.45 0.42 -7.50
C LEU A 31 2.57 -1.00 -8.04
N PHE A 32 1.45 -1.71 -8.19
CA PHE A 32 1.46 -3.07 -8.73
C PHE A 32 1.95 -3.09 -10.18
N ASN A 33 1.46 -2.17 -11.02
CA ASN A 33 1.94 -2.02 -12.40
C ASN A 33 3.44 -1.65 -12.45
N SER A 34 3.92 -0.83 -11.53
CA SER A 34 5.36 -0.50 -11.45
C SER A 34 6.20 -1.75 -11.18
N LEU A 35 5.76 -2.64 -10.28
CA LEU A 35 6.41 -3.92 -10.03
C LEU A 35 6.37 -4.84 -11.26
N LEU A 36 5.24 -4.91 -11.96
CA LEU A 36 5.11 -5.77 -13.13
C LEU A 36 5.93 -5.29 -14.34
N LEU A 37 6.00 -3.98 -14.56
CA LEU A 37 6.59 -3.40 -15.76
C LEU A 37 8.07 -3.08 -15.61
N ARG A 38 8.58 -2.91 -14.39
CA ARG A 38 9.97 -2.47 -14.15
C ARG A 38 10.70 -3.46 -13.23
N ARG A 39 11.64 -4.23 -13.81
CA ARG A 39 12.46 -5.20 -13.08
C ARG A 39 13.23 -4.61 -11.90
N GLU A 40 13.70 -3.38 -12.03
CA GLU A 40 14.42 -2.68 -10.95
C GLU A 40 13.58 -2.46 -9.69
N CYS A 41 12.24 -2.44 -9.80
CA CYS A 41 11.35 -2.31 -8.65
C CYS A 41 11.19 -3.64 -7.88
N CYS A 42 11.54 -4.78 -8.48
CA CYS A 42 11.37 -6.13 -7.92
C CYS A 42 12.63 -6.63 -7.17
N SER A 43 13.06 -5.88 -6.16
CA SER A 43 14.20 -6.24 -5.31
C SER A 43 13.77 -6.40 -3.84
N PHE A 44 14.61 -7.05 -3.03
CA PHE A 44 14.34 -7.21 -1.60
C PHE A 44 14.21 -5.85 -0.90
N GLY A 45 15.16 -4.97 -1.18
CA GLY A 45 15.21 -3.63 -0.58
C GLY A 45 13.96 -2.82 -0.94
N ASN A 46 13.51 -2.88 -2.19
CA ASN A 46 12.28 -2.23 -2.61
C ASN A 46 11.04 -2.88 -1.96
N GLY A 47 11.01 -4.21 -1.86
CA GLY A 47 9.97 -4.94 -1.14
C GLY A 47 9.87 -4.51 0.32
N GLU A 48 10.97 -4.49 1.06
CA GLU A 48 11.01 -4.05 2.46
C GLU A 48 10.61 -2.58 2.61
N TYR A 49 11.06 -1.71 1.69
CA TYR A 49 10.67 -0.30 1.70
C TYR A 49 9.15 -0.12 1.54
N VAL A 50 8.54 -0.77 0.54
CA VAL A 50 7.10 -0.68 0.32
C VAL A 50 6.33 -1.34 1.47
N LYS A 51 6.84 -2.43 2.05
CA LYS A 51 6.24 -3.10 3.21
C LYS A 51 6.19 -2.18 4.43
N ALA A 52 7.25 -1.42 4.70
CA ALA A 52 7.27 -0.45 5.79
C ALA A 52 6.19 0.63 5.58
N GLY A 53 6.12 1.21 4.38
CA GLY A 53 5.09 2.19 4.04
C GLY A 53 3.65 1.66 4.15
N LEU A 54 3.41 0.41 3.71
CA LEU A 54 2.12 -0.25 3.89
C LEU A 54 1.77 -0.46 5.38
N SER A 55 2.76 -0.75 6.22
CA SER A 55 2.55 -0.92 7.67
C SER A 55 2.15 0.40 8.34
N ASP A 56 2.79 1.50 7.95
CA ASP A 56 2.43 2.85 8.43
C ASP A 56 1.01 3.25 7.99
N LEU A 57 0.63 2.90 6.75
CA LEU A 57 -0.72 3.13 6.24
C LEU A 57 -1.78 2.29 6.97
N GLU A 58 -1.48 1.02 7.29
CA GLU A 58 -2.38 0.17 8.07
C GLU A 58 -2.63 0.76 9.47
N LEU A 59 -1.56 1.19 10.15
CA LEU A 59 -1.65 1.85 11.45
C LEU A 59 -2.46 3.16 11.37
N TRP A 60 -2.26 3.95 10.31
CA TRP A 60 -3.05 5.15 10.08
C TRP A 60 -4.53 4.82 9.87
N CYS A 61 -4.87 3.79 9.08
CA CYS A 61 -6.25 3.36 8.88
C CYS A 61 -6.92 2.91 10.19
N ALA A 62 -6.16 2.21 11.04
CA ALA A 62 -6.64 1.80 12.36
C ALA A 62 -6.96 3.00 13.27
N LYS A 63 -6.15 4.06 13.23
CA LYS A 63 -6.36 5.30 13.98
C LYS A 63 -7.48 6.17 13.41
N ALA A 64 -7.63 6.20 12.09
CA ALA A 64 -8.56 7.07 11.37
C ALA A 64 -9.78 6.30 10.84
N LYS A 65 -10.30 5.33 11.60
CA LYS A 65 -11.34 4.38 11.13
C LYS A 65 -12.60 5.04 10.55
N GLU A 66 -13.01 6.18 11.10
CA GLU A 66 -14.13 7.00 10.59
C GLU A 66 -13.89 7.50 9.16
N TYR A 67 -12.65 7.81 8.81
CA TYR A 67 -12.26 8.39 7.52
C TYR A 67 -11.72 7.35 6.54
N ALA A 68 -10.97 6.37 7.03
CA ALA A 68 -10.44 5.29 6.22
C ALA A 68 -11.55 4.34 5.78
N GLY A 69 -12.56 4.07 6.62
CA GLY A 69 -13.61 3.11 6.31
C GLY A 69 -13.01 1.76 5.86
N PRO A 70 -13.56 1.12 4.81
CA PRO A 70 -13.03 -0.13 4.26
C PRO A 70 -11.88 0.07 3.25
N SER A 71 -11.35 1.30 3.08
CA SER A 71 -10.40 1.59 1.99
C SER A 71 -9.12 0.77 2.02
N TRP A 72 -8.65 0.31 3.19
CA TRP A 72 -7.46 -0.52 3.33
C TRP A 72 -7.46 -1.76 2.42
N GLU A 73 -8.63 -2.34 2.18
CA GLU A 73 -8.79 -3.53 1.33
C GLU A 73 -8.48 -3.28 -0.15
N GLU A 74 -8.50 -2.01 -0.59
CA GLU A 74 -8.13 -1.63 -1.95
C GLU A 74 -6.64 -1.88 -2.24
N LEU A 75 -5.78 -1.94 -1.21
CA LEU A 75 -4.33 -2.17 -1.33
C LEU A 75 -3.94 -3.66 -1.37
N LYS A 76 -4.92 -4.57 -1.52
CA LYS A 76 -4.67 -6.03 -1.44
C LYS A 76 -3.62 -6.55 -2.42
N HIS A 77 -3.57 -6.06 -3.67
CA HIS A 77 -2.69 -6.61 -4.69
C HIS A 77 -1.23 -6.21 -4.43
N ILE A 78 -0.99 -4.94 -4.07
CA ILE A 78 0.36 -4.50 -3.71
C ILE A 78 0.83 -5.17 -2.41
N ARG A 79 -0.05 -5.36 -1.41
CA ARG A 79 0.29 -6.10 -0.18
C ARG A 79 0.73 -7.54 -0.47
N GLN A 80 -0.01 -8.23 -1.34
CA GLN A 80 0.34 -9.59 -1.77
C GLN A 80 1.68 -9.61 -2.52
N ALA A 81 1.87 -8.74 -3.53
CA ALA A 81 3.11 -8.67 -4.31
C ALA A 81 4.34 -8.39 -3.45
N VAL A 82 4.22 -7.46 -2.49
CA VAL A 82 5.29 -7.16 -1.54
C VAL A 82 5.55 -8.34 -0.61
N GLY A 83 4.49 -9.03 -0.16
CA GLY A 83 4.62 -10.29 0.60
C GLY A 83 5.47 -11.33 -0.14
N PHE A 84 5.28 -11.47 -1.47
CA PHE A 84 6.12 -12.33 -2.30
C PHE A 84 7.56 -11.82 -2.41
N LEU A 85 7.76 -10.53 -2.67
CA LEU A 85 9.09 -9.93 -2.84
C LEU A 85 9.99 -10.03 -1.61
N VAL A 86 9.39 -10.00 -0.42
CA VAL A 86 10.08 -10.07 0.88
C VAL A 86 10.19 -11.51 1.40
N CYS A 87 9.49 -12.47 0.78
CA CYS A 87 9.51 -13.85 1.23
C CYS A 87 10.93 -14.44 1.08
N LYS A 88 11.59 -14.73 2.21
CA LYS A 88 12.98 -15.21 2.27
C LYS A 88 13.25 -16.48 1.45
N GLY A 89 12.23 -17.29 1.17
CA GLY A 89 12.35 -18.54 0.41
C GLY A 89 12.86 -18.37 -1.02
N CYS A 90 12.58 -17.24 -1.69
CA CYS A 90 13.08 -16.96 -3.04
C CYS A 90 14.53 -16.44 -3.06
N TYR A 91 15.05 -15.91 -1.95
CA TYR A 91 16.45 -15.49 -1.81
C TYR A 91 17.39 -16.66 -1.52
N PHE A 92 16.91 -17.67 -0.79
CA PHE A 92 17.67 -18.91 -0.58
C PHE A 92 17.94 -19.65 -1.89
N LEU A 93 16.98 -19.66 -2.83
CA LEU A 93 17.18 -20.23 -4.16
C LEU A 93 18.13 -19.40 -5.03
N ASN A 94 18.07 -18.06 -4.98
CA ASN A 94 18.92 -17.22 -5.84
C ASN A 94 20.37 -17.03 -5.32
N HIS A 95 20.65 -17.24 -4.03
CA HIS A 95 21.98 -16.98 -3.45
C HIS A 95 22.73 -18.23 -2.96
N TYR A 96 22.06 -19.39 -2.82
CA TYR A 96 22.68 -20.62 -2.30
C TYR A 96 22.20 -21.94 -2.94
N GLY A 97 21.65 -21.97 -4.17
CA GLY A 97 21.21 -23.26 -4.73
C GLY A 97 20.95 -23.34 -6.23
N MET A 98 21.95 -23.91 -6.93
CA MET A 98 21.96 -24.53 -8.28
C MET A 98 21.90 -23.62 -9.50
#